data_AF-A0A7R9LKA2-F1
#
_entry.id   AF-A0A7R9LKA2-F1
#
_cell.length_a   1.000
_cell.length_b   1.000
_cell.length_c   1.000
_cell.angle_alpha   90.00
_cell.angle_beta   90.00
_cell.angle_gamma   90.00
#
_symmetry.space_group_name_H-M   'P 1'
#
loop_
_entity.id
_entity.type
_entity.pdbx_description
1 polymer ?
#
loop_
_entity_poly.entity_id
_entity_poly.type
_entity_poly.pdbx_seq_one_letter_code
_entity_poly.pdbx_strand_id
1 'polypeptide(L)'
;MPWVAYIEVKKDYGLLLPTDTCPTCVSVKIIVYPAVFSISNKGKGVQAARYLYPPQYLIDPNAYDIAMVKLKTPLDLRPTIGSTHRQINSICLPHSDVYHVWLEYAIIAGFGMTSDNHLGNRLKFGWTVIQDPTYDANDRNGSYITSTTGSIGCGM
;
A
#
# COMPACT_ATOMS: atom_id res chain seq x y z
N MET A 1 -8.39 -9.71 -2.41
CA MET A 1 -7.42 -9.54 -1.31
C MET A 1 -7.97 -8.51 -0.34
N PRO A 2 -8.34 -8.92 0.89
CA PRO A 2 -9.09 -8.08 1.82
C PRO A 2 -8.30 -6.93 2.45
N TRP A 3 -6.96 -6.94 2.34
CA TRP A 3 -6.06 -5.88 2.82
C TRP A 3 -5.69 -4.83 1.77
N VAL A 4 -6.01 -5.07 0.48
CA VAL A 4 -5.68 -4.11 -0.58
C VAL A 4 -6.67 -2.95 -0.54
N ALA A 5 -6.12 -1.73 -0.55
CA ALA A 5 -6.88 -0.51 -0.70
C ALA A 5 -6.55 0.19 -2.02
N TYR A 6 -7.56 0.80 -2.64
CA TYR A 6 -7.35 1.76 -3.72
C TYR A 6 -7.32 3.16 -3.13
N ILE A 7 -6.29 3.94 -3.50
CA ILE A 7 -6.08 5.29 -2.98
C ILE A 7 -6.29 6.28 -4.12
N GLU A 8 -7.20 7.23 -3.93
CA GLU A 8 -7.34 8.40 -4.80
C GLU A 8 -6.74 9.62 -4.12
N VAL A 9 -5.87 10.31 -4.84
CA VAL A 9 -5.35 11.62 -4.45
C VAL A 9 -6.05 12.67 -5.30
N LYS A 10 -6.93 13.45 -4.69
CA LYS A 10 -7.59 14.59 -5.34
C LYS A 10 -6.84 15.86 -4.97
N LYS A 11 -6.51 16.65 -5.99
CA LYS A 11 -5.94 17.99 -5.81
C LYS A 11 -7.06 18.98 -6.05
N ASP A 12 -7.41 19.74 -5.02
CA ASP A 12 -8.31 20.87 -5.15
C ASP A 12 -7.44 22.11 -5.38
N TYR A 13 -7.54 22.69 -6.59
CA TYR A 13 -6.91 23.96 -6.90
C TYR A 13 -7.91 25.07 -6.56
N GLY A 14 -7.58 25.90 -5.57
CA GLY A 14 -8.33 27.10 -5.24
C GLY A 14 -7.51 28.34 -5.55
N LEU A 15 -8.12 29.33 -6.21
CA LEU A 15 -7.63 30.70 -6.24
C LEU A 15 -8.28 31.44 -5.06
N LEU A 16 -7.52 31.72 -4.02
CA LEU A 16 -7.96 32.58 -2.92
C LEU A 16 -7.53 34.03 -3.21
N LEU A 17 -8.51 34.92 -3.31
CA LEU A 17 -8.31 36.37 -3.32
C LEU A 17 -7.82 36.85 -1.93
N PRO A 18 -7.12 37.98 -1.85
CA PRO A 18 -6.11 38.22 -0.81
C PRO A 18 -6.73 38.51 0.55
N THR A 19 -6.52 37.58 1.47
CA THR A 19 -6.36 37.85 2.91
C THR A 19 -5.20 36.99 3.42
N ASP A 20 -3.98 37.53 3.28
CA ASP A 20 -2.72 37.28 4.02
C ASP A 20 -2.24 35.84 4.32
N THR A 21 -2.81 34.80 3.73
CA THR A 21 -2.29 33.43 3.88
C THR A 21 -2.41 32.64 2.58
N CYS A 22 -1.26 32.31 1.99
CA CYS A 22 -1.08 31.28 0.96
C CYS A 22 -1.76 31.52 -0.41
N PRO A 23 -1.07 32.17 -1.38
CA PRO A 23 -1.61 32.49 -2.71
C PRO A 23 -2.00 31.28 -3.57
N THR A 24 -1.53 30.09 -3.24
CA THR A 24 -1.85 28.82 -3.92
C THR A 24 -1.88 27.65 -2.92
N CYS A 25 -2.84 27.67 -2.01
CA CYS A 25 -3.02 26.53 -1.12
C CYS A 25 -3.64 25.36 -1.87
N VAL A 26 -2.78 24.47 -2.40
CA VAL A 26 -3.19 23.19 -2.94
C VAL A 26 -3.66 22.31 -1.79
N SER A 27 -4.97 22.13 -1.69
CA SER A 27 -5.55 21.15 -0.78
C SER A 27 -5.42 19.77 -1.41
N VAL A 28 -4.62 18.91 -0.78
CA VAL A 28 -4.53 17.49 -1.17
C VAL A 28 -5.51 16.69 -0.32
N LYS A 29 -6.49 16.07 -0.99
CA LYS A 29 -7.48 15.20 -0.37
C LYS A 29 -7.21 13.75 -0.75
N ILE A 30 -6.83 12.94 0.23
CA ILE A 30 -6.66 11.50 0.07
C ILE A 30 -7.97 10.79 0.44
N ILE A 31 -8.44 9.92 -0.45
CA ILE A 31 -9.61 9.05 -0.22
C ILE A 31 -9.16 7.60 -0.37
N VAL A 32 -9.46 6.79 0.65
CA VAL A 32 -9.10 5.38 0.72
C VAL A 32 -10.33 4.52 0.50
N TYR A 33 -10.27 3.61 -0.45
CA TYR A 33 -11.32 2.65 -0.77
C TYR A 33 -10.82 1.25 -0.40
N PRO A 34 -11.27 0.68 0.73
CA PRO A 34 -10.80 -0.63 1.19
C PRO A 34 -11.45 -1.77 0.40
N ALA A 35 -10.72 -2.90 0.31
CA ALA A 35 -11.17 -4.16 -0.28
C ALA A 35 -11.79 -4.02 -1.69
N VAL A 36 -11.23 -3.13 -2.51
CA VAL A 36 -11.70 -2.88 -3.88
C VAL A 36 -11.32 -4.05 -4.78
N PHE A 37 -12.28 -4.50 -5.59
CA PHE A 37 -12.03 -5.45 -6.67
C PHE A 37 -12.16 -4.82 -8.06
N SER A 38 -12.99 -3.78 -8.19
CA SER A 38 -13.18 -3.01 -9.42
C SER A 38 -13.26 -1.52 -9.10
N ILE A 39 -12.44 -0.69 -9.74
CA ILE A 39 -12.42 0.77 -9.55
C ILE A 39 -13.77 1.37 -9.96
N SER A 40 -14.36 0.89 -11.06
CA SER A 40 -15.69 1.30 -11.54
C SER A 40 -16.80 1.04 -10.52
N ASN A 41 -16.61 0.11 -9.59
CA ASN A 41 -17.57 -0.23 -8.55
C ASN A 41 -16.91 -0.13 -7.16
N LYS A 42 -16.04 0.85 -6.93
CA LYS A 42 -15.24 0.96 -5.69
C LYS A 42 -16.04 1.28 -4.42
N GLY A 43 -17.32 1.62 -4.51
CA GLY A 43 -18.17 1.94 -3.37
C GLY A 43 -17.82 3.29 -2.72
N LYS A 44 -18.20 3.48 -1.46
CA LYS A 44 -17.92 4.70 -0.69
C LYS A 44 -16.50 4.64 -0.11
N GLY A 45 -15.71 5.67 -0.40
CA GLY A 45 -14.37 5.83 0.16
C GLY A 45 -14.38 6.55 1.51
N VAL A 46 -13.30 6.37 2.28
CA VAL A 46 -13.06 7.03 3.55
C VAL A 46 -11.97 8.07 3.38
N GLN A 47 -12.24 9.30 3.83
CA GLN A 47 -11.27 10.38 3.71
C GLN A 47 -10.15 10.20 4.75
N ALA A 48 -8.92 10.52 4.36
CA ALA A 48 -7.81 10.67 5.30
C ALA A 48 -8.01 11.87 6.23
N ALA A 49 -7.72 11.68 7.52
CA ALA A 49 -7.60 12.77 8.49
C ALA A 49 -6.22 13.44 8.38
N ARG A 50 -5.18 12.63 8.19
CA ARG A 50 -3.79 13.04 8.03
C ARG A 50 -3.01 11.96 7.30
N TYR A 51 -1.90 12.34 6.70
CA TYR A 51 -0.87 11.44 6.19
C TYR A 51 0.47 11.83 6.82
N LEU A 52 1.34 10.84 7.04
CA LEU A 52 2.61 11.00 7.73
C LEU A 52 3.67 10.25 6.93
N TYR A 53 4.82 10.88 6.72
CA TYR A 53 6.03 10.23 6.19
C TYR A 53 7.12 10.32 7.27
N PRO A 54 8.07 9.37 7.30
CA PRO A 54 9.19 9.45 8.22
C PRO A 54 10.03 10.70 7.90
N PRO A 55 10.58 11.43 8.88
CA PRO A 55 11.41 12.61 8.63
C PRO A 55 12.57 12.36 7.66
N GLN A 56 13.09 11.13 7.63
CA GLN A 56 14.18 10.69 6.77
C GLN A 56 13.81 10.71 5.27
N TYR A 57 12.52 10.67 4.92
CA TYR A 57 12.06 10.85 3.54
C TYR A 57 12.51 12.18 2.93
N LEU A 58 12.67 13.22 3.74
CA LEU A 58 13.16 14.53 3.28
C LEU A 58 14.66 14.53 2.94
N ILE A 59 15.40 13.52 3.39
CA ILE A 59 16.84 13.36 3.17
C ILE A 59 17.07 12.42 2.00
N ASP A 60 16.45 11.24 2.03
CA ASP A 60 16.52 10.24 0.96
C ASP A 60 15.11 9.68 0.68
N PRO A 61 14.38 10.25 -0.31
CA PRO A 61 13.02 9.84 -0.60
C PRO A 61 12.94 8.42 -1.17
N ASN A 62 14.03 7.88 -1.73
CA ASN A 62 14.04 6.54 -2.31
C ASN A 62 14.29 5.46 -1.23
N ALA A 63 15.14 5.76 -0.23
CA ALA A 63 15.39 4.83 0.88
C ALA A 63 14.25 4.78 1.90
N TYR A 64 13.45 5.84 1.99
CA TYR A 64 12.36 5.97 2.97
C TYR A 64 10.99 6.22 2.33
N ASP A 65 10.73 5.60 1.17
CA ASP A 65 9.47 5.72 0.41
C ASP A 65 8.32 4.97 1.09
N ILE A 66 7.92 5.45 2.27
CA ILE A 66 6.82 4.91 3.06
C ILE A 66 5.99 6.04 3.66
N ALA A 67 4.68 5.87 3.66
CA ALA A 67 3.76 6.80 4.30
C ALA A 67 2.64 6.05 5.03
N MET A 68 2.18 6.64 6.13
CA MET A 68 1.02 6.18 6.89
C MET A 68 -0.14 7.14 6.69
N VAL A 69 -1.33 6.59 6.41
CA VAL A 69 -2.56 7.37 6.26
C VAL A 69 -3.49 7.07 7.44
N LYS A 70 -3.78 8.08 8.27
CA LYS A 70 -4.80 7.97 9.31
C LYS A 70 -6.15 8.32 8.71
N LEU A 71 -7.11 7.39 8.79
CA LEU A 71 -8.47 7.61 8.32
C LEU A 71 -9.26 8.53 9.28
N LYS A 72 -10.19 9.34 8.74
CA LYS A 72 -11.13 10.13 9.56
C LYS A 72 -12.11 9.27 10.35
N THR A 73 -12.52 8.16 9.76
CA THR A 73 -13.44 7.19 10.35
C THR A 73 -12.76 5.83 10.34
N PRO A 74 -12.74 5.09 11.46
CA PRO A 74 -12.25 3.72 11.48
C PRO A 74 -12.99 2.83 10.48
N LEU A 75 -12.31 1.84 9.92
CA LEU A 75 -12.94 0.79 9.12
C LEU A 75 -13.54 -0.27 10.03
N ASP A 76 -14.70 -0.79 9.67
CA ASP A 76 -15.22 -1.99 10.29
C ASP A 76 -14.55 -3.21 9.66
N LEU A 77 -13.77 -3.94 10.46
CA LEU A 77 -13.05 -5.15 10.06
C LEU A 77 -13.89 -6.42 10.31
N ARG A 78 -15.07 -6.30 10.93
CA ARG A 78 -15.90 -7.45 11.25
C ARG A 78 -16.63 -7.91 9.99
N PRO A 79 -16.59 -9.21 9.64
CA PRO A 79 -17.43 -9.74 8.59
C PRO A 79 -18.90 -9.68 9.04
N THR A 80 -19.69 -8.78 8.46
CA THR A 80 -21.15 -8.77 8.67
C THR A 80 -21.78 -9.95 7.96
N ILE A 81 -22.21 -10.94 8.74
CA ILE A 81 -23.00 -12.10 8.27
C ILE A 81 -24.25 -11.58 7.53
N GLY A 82 -24.45 -12.03 6.29
CA GLY A 82 -25.60 -11.63 5.46
C GLY A 82 -25.37 -10.38 4.61
N SER A 83 -24.24 -9.70 4.73
CA SER A 83 -23.88 -8.61 3.81
C SER A 83 -23.00 -9.13 2.67
N THR A 84 -23.31 -8.76 1.44
CA THR A 84 -22.38 -8.87 0.29
C THR A 84 -21.26 -7.82 0.36
N HIS A 85 -21.15 -7.09 1.48
CA HIS A 85 -20.14 -6.07 1.66
C HIS A 85 -18.76 -6.72 1.79
N ARG A 86 -17.83 -6.10 1.07
CA ARG A 86 -16.43 -6.52 0.94
C ARG A 86 -15.83 -6.78 2.31
N GLN A 87 -15.28 -7.98 2.51
CA GLN A 87 -14.52 -8.31 3.71
C GLN A 87 -13.22 -7.48 3.70
N ILE A 88 -13.04 -6.66 4.74
CA ILE A 88 -11.84 -5.85 4.96
C ILE A 88 -11.06 -6.51 6.10
N ASN A 89 -9.81 -6.88 5.85
CA ASN A 89 -8.92 -7.44 6.86
C ASN A 89 -7.59 -6.67 6.84
N SER A 90 -6.96 -6.50 8.01
CA SER A 90 -5.60 -6.00 8.09
C SER A 90 -4.60 -7.03 7.55
N ILE A 91 -3.45 -6.54 7.05
CA ILE A 91 -2.27 -7.38 6.80
C ILE A 91 -1.39 -7.37 8.05
N CYS A 92 -0.79 -8.50 8.39
CA CYS A 92 0.13 -8.58 9.52
C CYS A 92 1.47 -7.96 9.12
N LEU A 93 2.09 -7.22 10.04
CA LEU A 93 3.44 -6.70 9.86
C LEU A 93 4.44 -7.81 10.22
N PRO A 94 5.58 -7.91 9.53
CA PRO A 94 6.63 -8.84 9.91
C PRO A 94 7.13 -8.49 11.33
N HIS A 95 7.42 -9.53 12.12
CA HIS A 95 8.08 -9.33 13.41
C HIS A 95 9.52 -8.87 13.19
N SER A 96 10.13 -8.21 14.18
CA SER A 96 11.45 -7.58 14.03
C SER A 96 12.60 -8.57 13.78
N ASP A 97 12.38 -9.85 14.02
CA ASP A 97 13.32 -10.95 13.79
C ASP A 97 13.05 -11.70 12.47
N VAL A 98 12.03 -11.30 11.71
CA VAL A 98 11.72 -11.89 10.41
C VAL A 98 12.62 -11.25 9.36
N TYR A 99 13.48 -12.07 8.77
CA TYR A 99 14.30 -11.70 7.62
C TYR A 99 13.61 -12.10 6.33
N HIS A 100 13.92 -11.39 5.24
CA HIS A 100 13.55 -11.85 3.91
C HIS A 100 14.17 -13.21 3.65
N VAL A 101 13.34 -14.15 3.24
CA VAL A 101 13.81 -15.45 2.76
C VAL A 101 14.00 -15.30 1.25
N TRP A 102 15.26 -15.32 0.82
CA TRP A 102 15.60 -15.23 -0.60
C TRP A 102 15.03 -16.43 -1.36
N LEU A 103 14.70 -16.21 -2.63
CA LEU A 103 14.13 -17.22 -3.54
C LEU A 103 12.72 -17.71 -3.17
N GLU A 104 12.09 -17.12 -2.15
CA GLU A 104 10.68 -17.36 -1.84
C GLU A 104 9.75 -16.61 -2.79
N TYR A 105 8.56 -17.16 -2.97
CA TYR A 105 7.51 -16.54 -3.77
C TYR A 105 6.75 -15.51 -2.94
N ALA A 106 6.68 -14.28 -3.46
CA ALA A 106 5.85 -13.20 -2.93
C ALA A 106 4.67 -12.91 -3.85
N ILE A 107 3.55 -12.50 -3.27
CA ILE A 107 2.37 -12.06 -4.01
C ILE A 107 2.35 -10.54 -4.04
N ILE A 108 2.21 -9.98 -5.24
CA ILE A 108 1.98 -8.55 -5.45
C ILE A 108 0.58 -8.38 -6.02
N ALA A 109 -0.15 -7.36 -5.55
CA ALA A 109 -1.45 -7.02 -6.10
C ALA A 109 -1.69 -5.51 -6.16
N GLY A 110 -2.44 -5.09 -7.17
CA GLY A 110 -2.75 -3.68 -7.37
C GLY A 110 -3.56 -3.41 -8.62
N PHE A 111 -3.73 -2.13 -8.90
CA PHE A 111 -4.46 -1.58 -10.05
C PHE A 111 -3.53 -0.83 -11.02
N GLY A 112 -2.24 -1.15 -10.98
CA GLY A 112 -1.21 -0.51 -11.79
C GLY A 112 -1.51 -0.57 -13.28
N MET A 113 -0.73 0.20 -14.05
CA MET A 113 -0.88 0.26 -15.50
C MET A 113 -0.73 -1.13 -16.13
N THR A 114 -1.59 -1.42 -17.10
CA THR A 114 -1.42 -2.59 -17.97
C THR A 114 -0.51 -2.23 -19.15
N SER A 115 -0.16 -3.21 -19.98
CA SER A 115 0.65 -3.04 -21.21
C SER A 115 0.18 -1.90 -22.11
N ASP A 116 -1.11 -1.57 -22.04
CA ASP A 116 -1.76 -0.58 -22.90
C ASP A 116 -1.79 0.83 -22.27
N ASN A 117 -0.97 1.08 -21.24
CA ASN A 117 -0.93 2.34 -20.47
C ASN A 117 -2.29 2.78 -19.87
N HIS A 118 -3.20 1.83 -19.68
CA HIS A 118 -4.46 2.06 -18.99
C HIS A 118 -4.39 1.53 -17.56
N LEU A 119 -4.94 2.29 -16.62
CA LEU A 119 -5.13 1.81 -15.25
C LEU A 119 -6.04 0.58 -15.28
N GLY A 120 -5.60 -0.51 -14.65
CA GLY A 120 -6.40 -1.70 -14.54
C GLY A 120 -7.68 -1.42 -13.76
N ASN A 121 -8.85 -1.55 -14.40
CA ASN A 121 -10.11 -1.36 -13.70
C ASN A 121 -10.33 -2.42 -12.61
N ARG A 122 -9.84 -3.65 -12.83
CA ARG A 122 -9.97 -4.76 -11.88
C ARG A 122 -8.66 -5.00 -11.15
N LEU A 123 -8.76 -5.41 -9.88
CA LEU A 123 -7.62 -5.82 -9.08
C LEU A 123 -6.92 -6.99 -9.77
N LYS A 124 -5.62 -6.83 -10.02
CA LYS A 124 -4.75 -7.89 -10.53
C LYS A 124 -3.79 -8.32 -9.44
N PHE A 125 -3.28 -9.53 -9.57
CA PHE A 125 -2.20 -10.04 -8.74
C PHE A 125 -1.23 -10.86 -9.58
N GLY A 126 -0.01 -10.97 -9.10
CA GLY A 126 1.06 -11.77 -9.69
C GLY A 126 1.95 -12.34 -8.61
N TRP A 127 2.65 -13.39 -8.97
CA TRP A 127 3.71 -13.98 -8.14
C TRP A 127 5.04 -13.45 -8.63
N THR A 128 5.94 -13.14 -7.70
CA THR A 128 7.33 -12.82 -7.99
C THR A 128 8.22 -13.61 -7.05
N VAL A 129 9.50 -13.69 -7.36
CA VAL A 129 10.51 -14.29 -6.51
C VAL A 129 11.29 -13.18 -5.82
N ILE A 130 11.52 -13.30 -4.51
CA ILE A 130 12.38 -12.37 -3.77
C ILE A 130 13.82 -12.62 -4.21
N GLN A 131 14.42 -11.64 -4.87
CA GLN A 131 15.82 -11.72 -5.31
C GLN A 131 16.76 -11.27 -4.20
N ASP A 132 17.85 -12.01 -4.03
CA ASP A 132 18.96 -11.58 -3.19
C ASP A 132 19.66 -10.39 -3.89
N PRO A 133 19.74 -9.21 -3.26
CA PRO A 133 20.36 -8.03 -3.86
C PRO A 133 21.88 -8.17 -4.04
N THR A 134 22.49 -9.16 -3.38
CA THR A 134 23.91 -9.51 -3.55
C THR A 134 24.14 -10.59 -4.61
N TYR A 135 23.07 -11.14 -5.20
CA TYR A 135 23.15 -12.13 -6.25
C TYR A 135 23.78 -11.54 -7.51
N ASP A 136 25.05 -11.86 -7.73
CA ASP A 136 25.71 -11.71 -9.02
C ASP A 136 25.46 -12.99 -9.83
N ALA A 137 24.79 -12.86 -10.97
CA ALA A 137 24.52 -13.99 -11.88
C ALA A 137 25.81 -14.66 -12.43
N ASN A 138 26.98 -14.05 -12.18
CA ASN A 138 28.29 -14.58 -12.55
C ASN A 138 28.95 -15.43 -11.45
N ASP A 139 28.45 -15.41 -10.21
CA ASP A 139 29.02 -16.18 -9.10
C ASP A 139 28.23 -17.48 -8.86
N ARG A 140 28.67 -18.57 -9.52
CA ARG A 140 28.00 -19.88 -9.49
C ARG A 140 28.22 -20.69 -8.21
N ASN A 141 28.92 -20.15 -7.21
CA ASN A 141 29.32 -20.88 -6.00
C ASN A 141 28.70 -20.36 -4.68
N GLY A 142 27.72 -19.45 -4.74
CA GLY A 142 27.04 -18.94 -3.55
C GLY A 142 26.32 -20.04 -2.75
N SER A 143 26.85 -20.38 -1.57
CA SER A 143 26.19 -21.25 -0.60
C SER A 143 25.00 -20.52 0.03
N TYR A 144 23.79 -20.96 -0.28
CA TYR A 144 22.57 -20.39 0.29
C TYR A 144 22.37 -20.86 1.73
N ILE A 145 22.31 -19.92 2.68
CA ILE A 145 21.86 -20.20 4.04
C ILE A 145 20.34 -20.20 4.02
N THR A 146 19.72 -21.37 4.16
CA THR A 146 18.29 -21.51 4.43
C THR A 146 18.03 -21.07 5.87
N SER A 147 17.63 -19.81 6.06
CA SER A 147 17.27 -19.27 7.37
C SER A 147 15.87 -19.73 7.79
N THR A 148 15.76 -20.11 9.05
CA THR A 148 14.57 -20.62 9.76
C THR A 148 13.33 -19.74 9.61
N THR A 149 12.19 -20.40 9.44
CA THR A 149 10.82 -19.86 9.49
C THR A 149 10.57 -19.06 10.78
N GLY A 150 10.54 -17.73 10.69
CA GLY A 150 9.97 -16.87 11.73
C GLY A 150 8.45 -16.78 11.58
N SER A 151 7.71 -16.88 12.67
CA SER A 151 6.25 -16.81 12.67
C SER A 151 5.75 -15.38 12.43
N ILE A 152 4.80 -15.21 11.52
CA ILE A 152 4.05 -13.95 11.36
C ILE A 152 3.08 -13.83 12.55
N GLY A 153 3.38 -12.93 13.47
CA GLY A 153 2.50 -12.63 14.60
C GLY A 153 1.34 -11.75 14.16
N CYS A 154 0.11 -12.26 14.23
CA CYS A 154 -1.09 -11.45 14.12
C CYS A 154 -1.61 -11.22 15.55
N GLY A 155 -1.34 -10.02 16.09
CA GLY A 155 -1.95 -9.60 17.36
C GLY A 155 -3.45 -9.38 17.15
N MET A 156 -4.28 -10.14 17.87
CA MET A 156 -5.68 -9.80 18.10
C MET A 156 -5.80 -8.79 19.23
#